data_AF-A0A1C4CAY3-F1
#
_entry.id   AF-A0A1C4CAY3-F1
#
_cell.length_a   1.000
_cell.length_b   1.000
_cell.length_c   1.000
_cell.angle_alpha   90.00
_cell.angle_beta   90.00
_cell.angle_gamma   90.00
#
_symmetry.space_group_name_H-M   'P 1'
#
loop_
_entity.id
_entity.type
_entity.pdbx_description
1 polymer ?
#
loop_
_entity_poly.entity_id
_entity_poly.type
_entity_poly.pdbx_seq_one_letter_code
_entity_poly.pdbx_strand_id
1 'polypeptide(L)'
;MKGKMKKLRDATGKYLYPVTRAEAVFTSDDETLATTLTNLKNSINNGTGGGGSTGPVSPNNIDYIELVSEKTRNVFDKRTVERNGYYDQPNGKWISDAGYVSSALISVTPGKTYTSKFTVITTFWNSNKTYVEYTRSKSFVIPANVSFIRLTLTVGNIDAEMFVQGSTLPSAYEPYGETPVYKLPNKTFIIEPPYKGIEEKHLSDDAKKLIDTKIIEDDRLERARGKVNLFIETSYEGYNQPIHPKVLAFSTPWNGYKYWMASTPYPYAIDDTENPHIHASNDLIHWEVPAGVKNPIDDLTDGTQSYWSDTHLVYRPDLNRLECWYRGVVNAGPVVSIVRKVSTDGVNWSNREIMETRQNTGGFLSHAIIWDSVNKKYRIWVFGGGQGYYETPDGKAWSKIADLRYDISGVDMPIWHADVEKTDIGYEMVVQPSTNDCQTIDHYISDDGITWREKKALMRKNDIFGIDAGGFYRPCMFKKDGIYYVFVSTISKDGVRGITLSIATKPNNILSLQGIDADHLQYMNVPTRKPRGGRKGQIVFDQSLGKAIICITGGRNAIWKDFNGNQIN
;
A
#
# COMPACT_ATOMS: atom_id res chain seq x y z
N MET A 1 -5.15 40.26 -11.76
CA MET A 1 -6.27 41.07 -11.22
C MET A 1 -6.63 40.55 -9.83
N LYS A 2 -6.66 41.43 -8.81
CA LYS A 2 -7.32 41.17 -7.52
C LYS A 2 -8.84 41.17 -7.78
N GLY A 3 -9.50 40.02 -7.68
CA GLY A 3 -10.94 39.93 -7.90
C GLY A 3 -11.51 38.63 -7.36
N LYS A 4 -12.21 38.72 -6.23
CA LYS A 4 -13.03 37.64 -5.66
C LYS A 4 -13.99 37.13 -6.74
N MET A 5 -13.99 35.83 -7.05
CA MET A 5 -15.01 35.23 -7.91
C MET A 5 -16.39 35.46 -7.28
N LYS A 6 -17.26 36.23 -7.95
CA LYS A 6 -18.66 36.38 -7.56
C LYS A 6 -19.38 35.06 -7.81
N LYS A 7 -20.00 34.51 -6.76
CA LYS A 7 -20.75 33.26 -6.79
C LYS A 7 -22.01 33.41 -7.67
N LEU A 8 -22.18 32.57 -8.67
CA LEU A 8 -23.43 32.46 -9.45
C LEU A 8 -24.28 31.30 -8.93
N ARG A 9 -25.61 31.46 -8.99
CA ARG A 9 -26.62 30.49 -8.57
C ARG A 9 -27.58 30.22 -9.71
N ASP A 10 -28.10 29.00 -9.80
CA ASP A 10 -29.20 28.69 -10.71
C ASP A 10 -30.57 29.18 -10.18
N ALA A 11 -31.62 28.97 -10.97
CA ALA A 11 -33.00 29.38 -10.63
C ALA A 11 -33.58 28.69 -9.38
N THR A 12 -32.89 27.67 -8.82
CA THR A 12 -33.24 27.00 -7.56
C THR A 12 -32.35 27.43 -6.39
N GLY A 13 -31.39 28.33 -6.64
CA GLY A 13 -30.55 28.94 -5.61
C GLY A 13 -29.29 28.17 -5.24
N LYS A 14 -28.92 27.11 -5.99
CA LYS A 14 -27.72 26.28 -5.74
C LYS A 14 -26.49 26.85 -6.45
N TYR A 15 -25.30 26.72 -5.83
CA TYR A 15 -24.04 27.19 -6.40
C TYR A 15 -23.57 26.28 -7.53
N LEU A 16 -23.25 26.86 -8.68
CA LEU A 16 -22.69 26.15 -9.83
C LEU A 16 -21.16 26.19 -9.79
N TYR A 17 -20.50 25.05 -9.97
CA TYR A 17 -19.06 24.94 -10.20
C TYR A 17 -18.81 24.49 -11.65
N PRO A 18 -17.91 25.14 -12.41
CA PRO A 18 -17.68 24.77 -13.79
C PRO A 18 -16.91 23.45 -13.89
N VAL A 19 -17.45 22.50 -14.66
CA VAL A 19 -16.75 21.29 -15.12
C VAL A 19 -16.46 21.49 -16.61
N THR A 20 -15.34 22.16 -16.87
CA THR A 20 -14.58 22.40 -18.12
C THR A 20 -15.32 22.63 -19.46
N ARG A 21 -15.04 23.78 -20.11
CA ARG A 21 -14.23 23.95 -21.34
C ARG A 21 -14.68 25.20 -22.13
N ALA A 22 -14.28 26.38 -21.65
CA ALA A 22 -14.19 27.62 -22.44
C ALA A 22 -13.51 28.69 -21.58
N GLU A 23 -12.19 28.65 -21.53
CA GLU A 23 -11.25 29.76 -21.26
C GLU A 23 -9.92 29.12 -20.87
N ALA A 24 -9.06 28.89 -21.86
CA ALA A 24 -7.67 28.56 -21.58
C ALA A 24 -7.00 29.82 -21.01
N VAL A 25 -6.85 29.87 -19.69
CA VAL A 25 -5.92 30.80 -19.06
C VAL A 25 -4.61 30.04 -18.91
N PHE A 26 -3.72 30.25 -19.87
CA PHE A 26 -2.35 29.77 -19.76
C PHE A 26 -1.57 30.77 -18.90
N THR A 27 -1.06 30.32 -17.75
CA THR A 27 -0.07 31.06 -16.98
C THR A 27 1.19 30.22 -16.89
N SER A 28 2.33 30.85 -17.11
CA SER A 28 3.66 30.28 -16.92
C SER A 28 4.49 31.31 -16.18
N ASP A 29 5.30 30.84 -15.23
CA ASP A 29 6.25 31.67 -14.48
C ASP A 29 7.52 31.97 -15.30
N ASP A 30 7.59 31.41 -16.52
CA ASP A 30 8.62 31.64 -17.53
C ASP A 30 8.16 32.78 -18.47
N GLU A 31 8.85 33.93 -18.41
CA GLU A 31 8.54 35.15 -19.19
C GLU A 31 8.54 34.91 -20.71
N THR A 32 9.38 33.99 -21.17
CA THR A 32 9.48 33.60 -22.59
C THR A 32 8.22 32.86 -23.03
N LEU A 33 7.74 31.93 -22.20
CA LEU A 33 6.52 31.15 -22.44
C LEU A 33 5.25 32.00 -22.33
N ALA A 34 5.20 32.93 -21.38
CA ALA A 34 4.08 33.86 -21.21
C ALA A 34 3.83 34.71 -22.47
N THR A 35 4.91 35.12 -23.13
CA THR A 35 4.87 35.90 -24.37
C THR A 35 4.33 35.07 -25.54
N THR A 36 4.80 33.83 -25.69
CA THR A 36 4.33 32.89 -26.73
C THR A 36 2.85 32.52 -26.55
N LEU A 37 2.42 32.29 -25.30
CA LEU A 37 1.03 31.98 -24.94
C LEU A 37 0.07 33.15 -25.21
N THR A 38 0.54 34.38 -25.02
CA THR A 38 -0.23 35.60 -25.31
C THR A 38 -0.45 35.77 -26.81
N ASN A 39 0.58 35.50 -27.63
CA ASN A 39 0.47 35.58 -29.09
C ASN A 39 -0.48 34.51 -29.66
N LEU A 40 -0.49 33.30 -29.08
CA LEU A 40 -1.41 32.22 -29.45
C LEU A 40 -2.87 32.58 -29.12
N LYS A 41 -3.11 33.27 -27.99
CA LYS A 41 -4.43 33.72 -27.58
C LYS A 41 -5.02 34.76 -28.54
N ASN A 42 -4.17 35.61 -29.10
CA ASN A 42 -4.56 36.62 -30.09
C ASN A 42 -4.87 36.03 -31.48
N SER A 43 -4.28 34.88 -31.85
CA SER A 43 -4.58 34.23 -33.13
C SER A 43 -5.91 33.46 -33.13
N ILE A 44 -6.31 32.91 -31.98
CA ILE A 44 -7.56 32.14 -31.82
C ILE A 44 -8.80 33.05 -31.92
N ASN A 45 -8.72 34.29 -31.43
CA ASN A 45 -9.86 35.20 -31.40
C ASN A 45 -10.20 35.84 -32.75
N ASN A 46 -9.32 35.74 -33.75
CA ASN A 46 -9.47 36.41 -35.06
C ASN A 46 -9.89 35.49 -36.21
N GLY A 47 -10.15 34.19 -35.98
CA GLY A 47 -10.50 33.23 -37.02
C GLY A 47 -11.99 32.91 -37.10
N THR A 48 -12.73 33.58 -37.99
CA THR A 48 -14.13 33.32 -38.31
C THR A 48 -14.33 32.11 -39.24
N GLY A 49 -15.21 31.17 -38.84
CA GLY A 49 -16.18 30.51 -39.71
C GLY A 49 -15.84 29.15 -40.33
N GLY A 50 -16.73 28.16 -40.13
CA GLY A 50 -16.95 27.09 -41.13
C GLY A 50 -17.30 25.68 -40.62
N GLY A 51 -18.57 25.47 -40.23
CA GLY A 51 -19.41 24.27 -40.45
C GLY A 51 -18.87 22.84 -40.31
N GLY A 52 -19.42 22.08 -39.34
CA GLY A 52 -19.33 20.62 -39.30
C GLY A 52 -20.05 19.95 -38.11
N SER A 53 -21.34 19.67 -38.28
CA SER A 53 -22.28 18.85 -37.47
C SER A 53 -22.04 18.63 -35.97
N THR A 54 -22.91 19.24 -35.17
CA THR A 54 -23.29 18.81 -33.81
C THR A 54 -24.14 17.52 -33.87
N GLY A 55 -23.57 16.40 -33.46
CA GLY A 55 -24.33 15.21 -33.04
C GLY A 55 -24.08 14.94 -31.55
N PRO A 56 -25.06 14.45 -30.78
CA PRO A 56 -24.82 14.10 -29.38
C PRO A 56 -23.86 12.92 -29.33
N VAL A 57 -22.70 13.10 -28.69
CA VAL A 57 -21.85 11.97 -28.31
C VAL A 57 -22.60 11.22 -27.21
N SER A 58 -23.07 10.02 -27.54
CA SER A 58 -23.73 9.10 -26.61
C SER A 58 -22.78 8.70 -25.47
N PRO A 59 -23.25 8.47 -24.22
CA PRO A 59 -22.42 8.08 -23.08
C PRO A 59 -22.02 6.58 -23.11
N ASN A 60 -21.50 6.07 -24.24
CA ASN A 60 -21.31 4.62 -24.44
C ASN A 60 -19.85 4.13 -24.40
N ASN A 61 -18.90 4.87 -23.84
CA ASN A 61 -17.53 4.36 -23.60
C ASN A 61 -17.18 4.32 -22.10
N ILE A 62 -18.07 3.76 -21.29
CA ILE A 62 -17.71 3.25 -19.96
C ILE A 62 -17.87 1.74 -20.04
N ASP A 63 -16.77 1.03 -20.30
CA ASP A 63 -16.75 -0.42 -20.19
C ASP A 63 -16.86 -0.78 -18.70
N TYR A 64 -17.97 -1.41 -18.33
CA TYR A 64 -18.18 -1.92 -16.99
C TYR A 64 -17.28 -3.13 -16.76
N ILE A 65 -16.49 -3.10 -15.68
CA ILE A 65 -15.85 -4.30 -15.14
C ILE A 65 -16.98 -5.20 -14.63
N GLU A 66 -17.23 -6.32 -15.30
CA GLU A 66 -18.17 -7.31 -14.81
C GLU A 66 -17.54 -8.04 -13.62
N LEU A 67 -18.10 -7.81 -12.44
CA LEU A 67 -17.68 -8.41 -11.20
C LEU A 67 -18.23 -9.85 -11.18
N VAL A 68 -17.43 -10.80 -11.65
CA VAL A 68 -17.81 -12.21 -11.60
C VAL A 68 -17.20 -12.82 -10.35
N SER A 69 -18.04 -13.27 -9.41
CA SER A 69 -17.56 -14.10 -8.33
C SER A 69 -17.39 -15.53 -8.82
N GLU A 70 -16.16 -16.05 -8.77
CA GLU A 70 -15.96 -17.49 -8.92
C GLU A 70 -16.00 -18.10 -7.52
N LYS A 71 -17.01 -18.94 -7.29
CA LYS A 71 -17.10 -19.75 -6.07
C LYS A 71 -15.81 -20.55 -5.91
N THR A 72 -15.23 -20.52 -4.73
CA THR A 72 -14.08 -21.38 -4.41
C THR A 72 -14.48 -22.84 -4.60
N ARG A 73 -13.51 -23.70 -4.90
CA ARG A 73 -13.77 -25.12 -5.15
C ARG A 73 -14.32 -25.84 -3.92
N ASN A 74 -13.99 -25.32 -2.73
CA ASN A 74 -14.48 -25.85 -1.48
C ASN A 74 -15.94 -25.44 -1.28
N VAL A 75 -16.84 -26.41 -1.37
CA VAL A 75 -18.29 -26.25 -1.16
C VAL A 75 -18.73 -26.54 0.28
N PHE A 76 -17.79 -26.80 1.20
CA PHE A 76 -18.06 -26.98 2.63
C PHE A 76 -17.93 -25.69 3.44
N ASP A 77 -19.05 -25.12 3.86
CA ASP A 77 -19.07 -23.94 4.73
C ASP A 77 -19.00 -24.32 6.22
N LYS A 78 -17.81 -24.20 6.82
CA LYS A 78 -17.64 -24.45 8.26
C LYS A 78 -18.46 -23.54 9.18
N ARG A 79 -18.96 -22.40 8.68
CA ARG A 79 -19.72 -21.42 9.46
C ARG A 79 -21.18 -21.85 9.66
N THR A 80 -21.69 -22.76 8.83
CA THR A 80 -23.08 -23.19 8.82
C THR A 80 -23.27 -24.60 9.40
N VAL A 81 -22.23 -25.19 9.99
CA VAL A 81 -22.32 -26.51 10.61
C VAL A 81 -23.31 -26.52 11.78
N GLU A 82 -24.15 -27.54 11.82
CA GLU A 82 -24.98 -27.88 12.96
C GLU A 82 -24.11 -28.62 13.97
N ARG A 83 -23.99 -28.07 15.19
CA ARG A 83 -23.12 -28.59 16.25
C ARG A 83 -23.84 -29.55 17.19
N ASN A 84 -23.05 -30.33 17.93
CA ASN A 84 -23.52 -31.25 18.97
C ASN A 84 -24.38 -32.40 18.43
N GLY A 85 -24.06 -32.88 17.25
CA GLY A 85 -24.74 -34.03 16.68
C GLY A 85 -24.50 -34.22 15.19
N TYR A 86 -25.14 -35.27 14.67
CA TYR A 86 -25.09 -35.66 13.28
C TYR A 86 -26.38 -36.35 12.86
N TYR A 87 -26.59 -36.52 11.55
CA TYR A 87 -27.73 -37.27 11.02
C TYR A 87 -27.35 -38.75 10.90
N ASP A 88 -28.16 -39.64 11.50
CA ASP A 88 -27.89 -41.08 11.54
C ASP A 88 -27.87 -41.69 10.13
N GLN A 89 -27.02 -42.70 9.99
CA GLN A 89 -26.79 -43.37 8.72
C GLN A 89 -28.06 -44.06 8.19
N PRO A 90 -28.89 -44.76 8.99
CA PRO A 90 -29.99 -45.55 8.44
C PRO A 90 -31.27 -44.75 8.17
N ASN A 91 -31.52 -43.64 8.88
CA ASN A 91 -32.84 -42.98 8.88
C ASN A 91 -32.81 -41.47 8.58
N GLY A 92 -31.63 -40.84 8.50
CA GLY A 92 -31.51 -39.39 8.34
C GLY A 92 -32.12 -38.60 9.49
N LYS A 93 -32.12 -39.15 10.71
CA LYS A 93 -32.60 -38.52 11.95
C LYS A 93 -31.43 -37.92 12.72
N TRP A 94 -31.66 -36.78 13.35
CA TRP A 94 -30.66 -36.15 14.19
C TRP A 94 -30.35 -36.97 15.44
N ILE A 95 -29.06 -37.16 15.73
CA ILE A 95 -28.51 -37.78 16.93
C ILE A 95 -27.62 -36.75 17.63
N SER A 96 -27.92 -36.47 18.90
CA SER A 96 -27.13 -35.55 19.72
C SER A 96 -25.84 -36.21 20.19
N ASP A 97 -24.70 -35.62 19.84
CA ASP A 97 -23.36 -36.05 20.25
C ASP A 97 -22.38 -34.87 20.16
N ALA A 98 -21.78 -34.49 21.29
CA ALA A 98 -20.87 -33.34 21.37
C ALA A 98 -19.54 -33.55 20.61
N GLY A 99 -19.18 -34.78 20.27
CA GLY A 99 -17.97 -35.10 19.50
C GLY A 99 -18.07 -34.79 18.01
N TYR A 100 -19.28 -34.54 17.50
CA TYR A 100 -19.56 -34.41 16.08
C TYR A 100 -20.30 -33.13 15.69
N VAL A 101 -20.13 -32.77 14.42
CA VAL A 101 -20.93 -31.76 13.73
C VAL A 101 -21.42 -32.31 12.39
N SER A 102 -22.52 -31.75 11.91
CA SER A 102 -23.00 -31.96 10.55
C SER A 102 -22.87 -30.67 9.75
N SER A 103 -22.46 -30.74 8.49
CA SER A 103 -22.61 -29.59 7.59
C SER A 103 -24.09 -29.21 7.46
N ALA A 104 -24.37 -27.96 7.07
CA ALA A 104 -25.63 -27.61 6.44
C ALA A 104 -25.87 -28.47 5.18
N LEU A 105 -27.08 -28.43 4.63
CA LEU A 105 -27.35 -29.05 3.32
C LEU A 105 -26.50 -28.38 2.25
N ILE A 106 -25.57 -29.13 1.66
CA ILE A 106 -24.71 -28.70 0.56
C ILE A 106 -25.39 -29.13 -0.73
N SER A 107 -25.70 -28.19 -1.62
CA SER A 107 -26.24 -28.49 -2.95
C SER A 107 -25.20 -29.22 -3.80
N VAL A 108 -25.61 -30.31 -4.45
CA VAL A 108 -24.74 -31.14 -5.27
C VAL A 108 -25.39 -31.48 -6.61
N THR A 109 -24.58 -31.82 -7.61
CA THR A 109 -25.06 -32.22 -8.94
C THR A 109 -25.07 -33.74 -9.09
N PRO A 110 -26.23 -34.36 -9.41
CA PRO A 110 -26.30 -35.78 -9.75
C PRO A 110 -25.28 -36.22 -10.80
N GLY A 111 -24.71 -37.40 -10.65
CA GLY A 111 -23.72 -38.00 -11.54
C GLY A 111 -22.32 -37.38 -11.46
N LYS A 112 -22.08 -36.37 -10.62
CA LYS A 112 -20.74 -35.80 -10.41
C LYS A 112 -20.05 -36.45 -9.22
N THR A 113 -18.71 -36.52 -9.29
CA THR A 113 -17.87 -36.97 -8.18
C THR A 113 -17.53 -35.79 -7.28
N TYR A 114 -17.56 -36.02 -5.97
CA TYR A 114 -17.03 -35.08 -4.99
C TYR A 114 -16.03 -35.78 -4.08
N THR A 115 -15.06 -35.02 -3.58
CA THR A 115 -13.99 -35.51 -2.72
C THR A 115 -13.82 -34.62 -1.49
N SER A 116 -13.83 -35.25 -0.31
CA SER A 116 -13.57 -34.66 1.01
C SER A 116 -12.10 -34.79 1.39
N LYS A 117 -11.62 -33.90 2.28
CA LYS A 117 -10.27 -34.01 2.85
C LYS A 117 -10.13 -35.30 3.64
N PHE A 118 -11.16 -35.65 4.40
CA PHE A 118 -11.21 -36.83 5.26
C PHE A 118 -12.17 -37.88 4.71
N THR A 119 -12.08 -39.11 5.22
CA THR A 119 -13.15 -40.07 5.02
C THR A 119 -14.31 -39.67 5.91
N VAL A 120 -15.42 -39.27 5.32
CA VAL A 120 -16.59 -38.73 6.02
C VAL A 120 -17.80 -39.63 5.82
N ILE A 121 -18.73 -39.61 6.78
CA ILE A 121 -20.07 -40.11 6.56
C ILE A 121 -20.84 -38.99 5.86
N THR A 122 -21.51 -39.32 4.77
CA THR A 122 -22.31 -38.38 4.00
C THR A 122 -23.73 -38.89 3.87
N THR A 123 -24.71 -38.14 4.34
CA THR A 123 -26.13 -38.44 4.11
C THR A 123 -26.63 -37.68 2.88
N PHE A 124 -27.44 -38.34 2.07
CA PHE A 124 -27.95 -37.83 0.80
C PHE A 124 -29.44 -37.49 0.93
N TRP A 125 -29.84 -36.41 0.28
CA TRP A 125 -31.16 -35.81 0.42
C TRP A 125 -31.69 -35.39 -0.96
N ASN A 126 -32.97 -35.65 -1.22
CA ASN A 126 -33.60 -35.28 -2.49
C ASN A 126 -33.97 -33.78 -2.54
N SER A 127 -34.54 -33.32 -3.65
CA SER A 127 -34.95 -31.92 -3.86
C SER A 127 -35.96 -31.41 -2.82
N ASN A 128 -36.77 -32.31 -2.25
CA ASN A 128 -37.72 -32.02 -1.17
C ASN A 128 -37.07 -32.04 0.22
N LYS A 129 -35.74 -32.11 0.32
CA LYS A 129 -34.97 -32.24 1.57
C LYS A 129 -35.40 -33.43 2.42
N THR A 130 -35.78 -34.54 1.77
CA THR A 130 -36.04 -35.83 2.42
C THR A 130 -34.82 -36.73 2.29
N TYR A 131 -34.46 -37.44 3.36
CA TYR A 131 -33.35 -38.39 3.38
C TYR A 131 -33.55 -39.49 2.32
N VAL A 132 -32.47 -39.86 1.65
CA VAL A 132 -32.45 -40.89 0.59
C VAL A 132 -31.60 -42.08 1.03
N GLU A 133 -30.31 -41.85 1.26
CA GLU A 133 -29.33 -42.89 1.62
C GLU A 133 -28.09 -42.23 2.25
N TYR A 134 -27.05 -43.03 2.50
CA TYR A 134 -25.76 -42.52 2.99
C TYR A 134 -24.58 -43.26 2.36
N THR A 135 -23.41 -42.65 2.44
CA THR A 135 -22.14 -43.31 2.13
C THR A 135 -21.09 -42.98 3.20
N ARG A 136 -20.03 -43.79 3.26
CA ARG A 136 -18.83 -43.53 4.05
C ARG A 136 -17.61 -43.65 3.17
N SER A 137 -17.24 -42.56 2.52
CA SER A 137 -16.10 -42.53 1.61
C SER A 137 -15.47 -41.15 1.60
N LYS A 138 -14.20 -41.10 1.23
CA LYS A 138 -13.51 -39.84 0.93
C LYS A 138 -13.95 -39.27 -0.42
N SER A 139 -14.25 -40.11 -1.40
CA SER A 139 -14.65 -39.71 -2.75
C SER A 139 -15.80 -40.59 -3.24
N PHE A 140 -16.84 -39.98 -3.80
CA PHE A 140 -18.06 -40.68 -4.21
C PHE A 140 -18.81 -39.92 -5.31
N VAL A 141 -19.64 -40.65 -6.07
CA VAL A 141 -20.51 -40.10 -7.12
C VAL A 141 -21.89 -39.82 -6.53
N ILE A 142 -22.48 -38.68 -6.87
CA ILE A 142 -23.84 -38.31 -6.43
C ILE A 142 -24.89 -39.12 -7.20
N PRO A 143 -25.81 -39.84 -6.52
CA PRO A 143 -26.89 -40.57 -7.18
C PRO A 143 -27.89 -39.67 -7.93
N ALA A 144 -28.63 -40.24 -8.88
CA ALA A 144 -29.52 -39.51 -9.79
C ALA A 144 -30.63 -38.70 -9.08
N ASN A 145 -31.11 -39.18 -7.93
CA ASN A 145 -32.23 -38.62 -7.15
C ASN A 145 -31.79 -37.73 -5.98
N VAL A 146 -30.50 -37.37 -5.89
CA VAL A 146 -29.93 -36.61 -4.78
C VAL A 146 -29.65 -35.17 -5.22
N SER A 147 -30.18 -34.20 -4.46
CA SER A 147 -29.97 -32.76 -4.72
C SER A 147 -29.11 -32.10 -3.65
N PHE A 148 -29.05 -32.69 -2.45
CA PHE A 148 -28.27 -32.16 -1.33
C PHE A 148 -27.58 -33.28 -0.58
N ILE A 149 -26.51 -32.91 0.11
CA ILE A 149 -25.83 -33.80 1.06
C ILE A 149 -25.60 -33.11 2.40
N ARG A 150 -25.29 -33.90 3.43
CA ARG A 150 -24.65 -33.42 4.65
C ARG A 150 -23.42 -34.25 4.99
N LEU A 151 -22.34 -33.59 5.40
CA LEU A 151 -21.11 -34.23 5.87
C LEU A 151 -21.12 -34.32 7.39
N THR A 152 -20.85 -35.49 7.95
CA THR A 152 -20.57 -35.67 9.38
C THR A 152 -19.07 -35.61 9.63
N LEU A 153 -18.67 -34.73 10.55
CA LEU A 153 -17.27 -34.47 10.90
C LEU A 153 -17.09 -34.53 12.41
N THR A 154 -15.90 -34.93 12.87
CA THR A 154 -15.51 -34.68 14.26
C THR A 154 -15.22 -33.19 14.44
N VAL A 155 -15.40 -32.66 15.66
CA VAL A 155 -15.17 -31.23 15.94
C VAL A 155 -13.75 -30.79 15.55
N GLY A 156 -12.74 -31.65 15.71
CA GLY A 156 -11.34 -31.36 15.36
C GLY A 156 -11.06 -31.22 13.86
N ASN A 157 -11.92 -31.73 12.98
CA ASN A 157 -11.69 -31.73 11.53
C ASN A 157 -12.33 -30.54 10.80
N ILE A 158 -13.15 -29.74 11.48
CA ILE A 158 -13.94 -28.65 10.88
C ILE A 158 -13.07 -27.64 10.14
N ASP A 159 -11.95 -27.23 10.75
CA ASP A 159 -11.11 -26.16 10.21
C ASP A 159 -10.23 -26.59 9.04
N ALA A 160 -10.01 -27.90 8.88
CA ALA A 160 -9.20 -28.48 7.82
C ALA A 160 -10.04 -29.13 6.71
N GLU A 161 -11.36 -29.26 6.90
CA GLU A 161 -12.23 -29.91 5.95
C GLU A 161 -12.36 -29.09 4.66
N MET A 162 -12.09 -29.75 3.55
CA MET A 162 -12.26 -29.22 2.22
C MET A 162 -12.99 -30.26 1.38
N PHE A 163 -14.15 -29.87 0.87
CA PHE A 163 -15.02 -30.72 0.07
C PHE A 163 -15.18 -30.09 -1.31
N VAL A 164 -14.70 -30.77 -2.36
CA VAL A 164 -14.65 -30.21 -3.72
C VAL A 164 -15.33 -31.13 -4.71
N GLN A 165 -15.89 -30.54 -5.78
CA GLN A 165 -16.34 -31.32 -6.94
C GLN A 165 -15.13 -31.77 -7.77
N GLY A 166 -14.96 -33.08 -7.94
CA GLY A 166 -13.82 -33.70 -8.62
C GLY A 166 -13.29 -34.92 -7.87
N SER A 167 -12.39 -35.67 -8.51
CA SER A 167 -11.74 -36.86 -7.93
C SER A 167 -10.47 -36.54 -7.12
N THR A 168 -9.98 -35.30 -7.17
CA THR A 168 -8.73 -34.87 -6.54
C THR A 168 -8.95 -33.61 -5.71
N LEU A 169 -8.27 -33.53 -4.57
CA LEU A 169 -8.20 -32.31 -3.75
C LEU A 169 -7.11 -31.37 -4.27
N PRO A 170 -7.28 -30.05 -4.13
CA PRO A 170 -6.18 -29.09 -4.23
C PRO A 170 -4.99 -29.45 -3.31
N SER A 171 -3.78 -29.06 -3.71
CA SER A 171 -2.53 -29.34 -2.98
C SER A 171 -2.41 -28.58 -1.66
N ALA A 172 -3.12 -27.45 -1.55
CA ALA A 172 -3.27 -26.65 -0.33
C ALA A 172 -4.75 -26.56 0.09
N TYR A 173 -5.00 -26.16 1.33
CA TYR A 173 -6.36 -25.94 1.81
C TYR A 173 -6.98 -24.68 1.17
N GLU A 174 -8.19 -24.79 0.63
CA GLU A 174 -8.98 -23.66 0.11
C GLU A 174 -10.21 -23.42 1.00
N PRO A 175 -10.46 -22.20 1.50
CA PRO A 175 -11.66 -21.91 2.28
C PRO A 175 -12.91 -21.88 1.39
N TYR A 176 -14.08 -22.16 1.98
CA TYR A 176 -15.38 -21.91 1.34
C TYR A 176 -15.65 -20.42 1.20
N GLY A 177 -16.03 -19.99 -0.01
CA GLY A 177 -16.39 -18.60 -0.28
C GLY A 177 -16.51 -18.28 -1.76
N GLU A 178 -16.60 -16.99 -2.06
CA GLU A 178 -16.50 -16.44 -3.40
C GLU A 178 -15.18 -15.69 -3.51
N THR A 179 -14.35 -16.07 -4.47
CA THR A 179 -13.18 -15.28 -4.87
C THR A 179 -13.65 -14.33 -5.95
N PRO A 180 -13.51 -13.00 -5.80
CA PRO A 180 -13.76 -12.10 -6.91
C PRO A 180 -12.73 -12.39 -8.01
N VAL A 181 -13.20 -12.71 -9.21
CA VAL A 181 -12.38 -12.80 -10.42
C VAL A 181 -12.83 -11.69 -11.35
N TYR A 182 -11.99 -10.68 -11.50
CA TYR A 182 -12.24 -9.62 -12.46
C TYR A 182 -11.85 -10.13 -13.85
N LYS A 183 -12.84 -10.45 -14.69
CA LYS A 183 -12.59 -10.73 -16.11
C LYS A 183 -12.47 -9.40 -16.85
N LEU A 184 -11.24 -9.05 -17.23
CA LEU A 184 -11.04 -7.97 -18.18
C LEU A 184 -11.48 -8.43 -19.58
N PRO A 185 -12.16 -7.57 -20.37
CA PRO A 185 -12.27 -7.81 -21.80
C PRO A 185 -10.86 -7.80 -22.40
N ASN A 186 -10.55 -8.75 -23.27
CA ASN A 186 -9.31 -8.80 -24.04
C ASN A 186 -9.22 -7.58 -24.98
N LYS A 187 -8.83 -6.42 -24.46
CA LYS A 187 -8.33 -5.30 -25.25
C LYS A 187 -7.19 -4.62 -24.49
N THR A 188 -6.03 -4.64 -25.13
CA THR A 188 -4.87 -3.83 -24.82
C THR A 188 -5.33 -2.38 -24.58
N PHE A 189 -5.15 -1.86 -23.38
CA PHE A 189 -5.40 -0.45 -23.09
C PHE A 189 -4.38 0.40 -23.84
N ILE A 190 -4.79 0.99 -24.97
CA ILE A 190 -4.15 2.19 -25.49
C ILE A 190 -4.76 3.33 -24.70
N ILE A 191 -3.99 3.88 -23.75
CA ILE A 191 -4.33 5.18 -23.16
C ILE A 191 -4.12 6.19 -24.29
N GLU A 192 -5.20 6.63 -24.96
CA GLU A 192 -5.09 7.81 -25.80
C GLU A 192 -4.83 9.02 -24.90
N PRO A 193 -3.78 9.83 -25.17
CA PRO A 193 -3.49 11.02 -24.37
C PRO A 193 -4.69 11.97 -24.36
N PRO A 194 -4.89 12.79 -23.30
CA PRO A 194 -6.00 13.74 -23.18
C PRO A 194 -5.96 14.90 -24.21
N TYR A 195 -5.08 14.83 -25.21
CA TYR A 195 -4.79 15.87 -26.19
C TYR A 195 -5.40 15.63 -27.58
N LYS A 196 -6.53 14.92 -27.68
CA LYS A 196 -7.35 15.01 -28.90
C LYS A 196 -8.06 16.37 -28.93
N GLY A 197 -7.38 17.39 -29.43
CA GLY A 197 -7.96 18.71 -29.60
C GLY A 197 -7.04 19.86 -30.00
N ILE A 198 -5.72 19.63 -30.17
CA ILE A 198 -4.87 20.59 -30.87
C ILE A 198 -4.64 19.98 -32.24
N GLU A 199 -5.17 20.58 -33.31
CA GLU A 199 -4.76 20.18 -34.65
C GLU A 199 -3.24 20.45 -34.76
N GLU A 200 -2.44 19.39 -34.83
CA GLU A 200 -0.96 19.39 -34.93
C GLU A 200 -0.41 20.17 -36.14
N LYS A 201 -1.29 20.74 -36.96
CA LYS A 201 -1.00 21.45 -38.21
C LYS A 201 -0.28 22.80 -38.02
N HIS A 202 -0.08 23.26 -36.78
CA HIS A 202 0.54 24.57 -36.49
C HIS A 202 1.73 24.53 -35.50
N LEU A 203 2.19 23.35 -35.09
CA LEU A 203 3.37 23.21 -34.22
C LEU A 203 4.63 22.92 -35.04
N SER A 204 5.75 23.55 -34.69
CA SER A 204 7.07 23.19 -35.23
C SER A 204 7.46 21.78 -34.79
N ASP A 205 8.32 21.10 -35.55
CA ASP A 205 8.77 19.75 -35.21
C ASP A 205 9.51 19.70 -33.86
N ASP A 206 10.23 20.77 -33.51
CA ASP A 206 10.86 20.92 -32.19
C ASP A 206 9.84 21.01 -31.06
N ALA A 207 8.73 21.72 -31.27
CA ALA A 207 7.65 21.82 -30.28
C ALA A 207 6.93 20.49 -30.09
N LYS A 208 6.71 19.73 -31.17
CA LYS A 208 6.14 18.37 -31.11
C LYS A 208 7.04 17.42 -30.33
N LYS A 209 8.34 17.39 -30.67
CA LYS A 209 9.34 16.56 -29.98
C LYS A 209 9.44 16.87 -28.48
N LEU A 210 9.34 18.16 -28.11
CA LEU A 210 9.34 18.57 -26.71
C LEU A 210 8.08 18.11 -25.98
N ILE A 211 6.90 18.21 -26.62
CA ILE A 211 5.63 17.72 -26.06
C ILE A 211 5.67 16.21 -25.87
N ASP A 212 6.13 15.45 -26.86
CA ASP A 212 6.25 13.99 -26.77
C ASP A 212 7.20 13.58 -25.64
N THR A 213 8.33 14.27 -25.51
CA THR A 213 9.30 14.01 -24.43
C THR A 213 8.68 14.22 -23.05
N LYS A 214 7.91 15.31 -22.87
CA LYS A 214 7.24 15.60 -21.60
C LYS A 214 6.11 14.61 -21.29
N ILE A 215 5.32 14.22 -22.29
CA ILE A 215 4.26 13.21 -22.11
C ILE A 215 4.88 11.89 -21.65
N ILE A 216 5.96 11.45 -22.28
CA ILE A 216 6.67 10.21 -21.90
C ILE A 216 7.21 10.31 -20.46
N GLU A 217 7.74 11.47 -20.08
CA GLU A 217 8.26 11.68 -18.73
C GLU A 217 7.16 11.67 -17.67
N ASP A 218 6.06 12.40 -17.87
CA ASP A 218 4.94 12.46 -16.93
C ASP A 218 4.27 11.08 -16.79
N ASP A 219 4.09 10.36 -17.89
CA ASP A 219 3.56 8.99 -17.91
C ASP A 219 4.50 8.00 -17.18
N ARG A 220 5.82 8.16 -17.31
CA ARG A 220 6.80 7.40 -16.51
C ARG A 220 6.68 7.71 -15.01
N LEU A 221 6.64 8.99 -14.64
CA LEU A 221 6.50 9.41 -13.24
C LEU A 221 5.18 8.92 -12.63
N GLU A 222 4.11 8.93 -13.42
CA GLU A 222 2.79 8.43 -13.04
C GLU A 222 2.80 6.92 -12.82
N ARG A 223 3.39 6.12 -13.72
CA ARG A 223 3.53 4.67 -13.54
C ARG A 223 4.39 4.29 -12.35
N ALA A 224 5.47 5.03 -12.10
CA ALA A 224 6.38 4.76 -11.01
C ALA A 224 5.75 4.93 -9.63
N ARG A 225 4.64 5.69 -9.53
CA ARG A 225 3.96 5.95 -8.28
C ARG A 225 3.00 4.83 -7.90
N GLY A 226 3.14 4.29 -6.69
CA GLY A 226 2.15 3.39 -6.10
C GLY A 226 0.82 4.08 -5.84
N LYS A 227 -0.29 3.39 -6.13
CA LYS A 227 -1.66 3.89 -5.94
C LYS A 227 -2.26 3.47 -4.60
N VAL A 228 -1.62 2.52 -3.92
CA VAL A 228 -2.08 1.90 -2.68
C VAL A 228 -0.93 1.74 -1.70
N ASN A 229 -1.25 1.80 -0.41
CA ASN A 229 -0.28 1.52 0.64
C ASN A 229 -0.27 0.02 0.95
N LEU A 230 0.90 -0.48 1.30
CA LEU A 230 1.08 -1.80 1.90
C LEU A 230 0.34 -1.84 3.24
N PHE A 231 -0.27 -2.98 3.54
CA PHE A 231 -0.78 -3.22 4.88
C PHE A 231 0.38 -3.63 5.79
N ILE A 232 0.70 -2.79 6.78
CA ILE A 232 1.75 -3.03 7.77
C ILE A 232 1.14 -2.73 9.13
N GLU A 233 1.00 -3.76 9.96
CA GLU A 233 0.40 -3.62 11.29
C GLU A 233 1.26 -2.76 12.22
N THR A 234 0.65 -1.78 12.90
CA THR A 234 1.31 -0.91 13.88
C THR A 234 0.67 -1.06 15.26
N SER A 235 1.40 -0.76 16.32
CA SER A 235 0.91 -0.92 17.70
C SER A 235 -0.05 0.18 18.18
N TYR A 236 -0.47 1.09 17.29
CA TYR A 236 -1.28 2.26 17.63
C TYR A 236 -2.63 2.25 16.93
N GLU A 237 -3.62 2.85 17.59
CA GLU A 237 -4.92 3.12 16.98
C GLU A 237 -4.78 4.14 15.83
N GLY A 238 -5.73 4.13 14.88
CA GLY A 238 -5.73 5.07 13.76
C GLY A 238 -5.25 4.49 12.43
N TYR A 239 -5.64 3.25 12.10
CA TYR A 239 -5.52 2.65 10.76
C TYR A 239 -4.09 2.38 10.25
N ASN A 240 -3.20 1.82 11.08
CA ASN A 240 -1.91 1.27 10.62
C ASN A 240 -1.14 2.25 9.71
N GLN A 241 -0.63 3.33 10.30
CA GLN A 241 0.04 4.43 9.60
C GLN A 241 1.57 4.39 9.77
N PRO A 242 2.27 3.43 9.16
CA PRO A 242 3.73 3.36 9.22
C PRO A 242 4.36 4.49 8.40
N ILE A 243 5.54 4.96 8.81
CA ILE A 243 6.34 5.89 8.02
C ILE A 243 7.83 5.57 8.18
N HIS A 244 8.69 6.20 7.37
CA HIS A 244 10.14 6.11 7.46
C HIS A 244 10.72 4.68 7.29
N PRO A 245 10.37 3.94 6.21
CA PRO A 245 10.80 2.55 6.02
C PRO A 245 12.28 2.41 5.73
N LYS A 246 12.97 1.44 6.33
CA LYS A 246 14.22 0.86 5.82
C LYS A 246 14.04 -0.63 5.63
N VAL A 247 14.29 -1.14 4.42
CA VAL A 247 14.16 -2.57 4.09
C VAL A 247 15.52 -3.19 3.80
N LEU A 248 15.80 -4.34 4.41
CA LEU A 248 16.91 -5.21 4.06
C LEU A 248 16.40 -6.45 3.33
N ALA A 249 17.12 -6.85 2.28
CA ALA A 249 16.83 -8.04 1.49
C ALA A 249 17.96 -9.06 1.64
N PHE A 250 17.59 -10.32 1.83
CA PHE A 250 18.53 -11.43 1.96
C PHE A 250 18.41 -12.38 0.77
N SER A 251 19.56 -12.92 0.33
CA SER A 251 19.60 -13.99 -0.69
C SER A 251 19.12 -15.33 -0.11
N THR A 252 19.52 -15.59 1.14
CA THR A 252 19.05 -16.72 1.96
C THR A 252 18.26 -16.15 3.15
N PRO A 253 17.07 -16.68 3.50
CA PRO A 253 16.28 -16.14 4.60
C PRO A 253 17.08 -16.04 5.91
N TRP A 254 17.02 -14.88 6.56
CA TRP A 254 17.60 -14.65 7.88
C TRP A 254 16.49 -14.78 8.92
N ASN A 255 16.66 -15.71 9.86
CA ASN A 255 15.63 -16.09 10.85
C ASN A 255 14.24 -16.34 10.24
N GLY A 256 14.20 -17.04 9.09
CA GLY A 256 12.97 -17.46 8.43
C GLY A 256 12.37 -16.47 7.41
N TYR A 257 12.94 -15.27 7.28
CA TYR A 257 12.42 -14.24 6.37
C TYR A 257 13.45 -13.73 5.37
N LYS A 258 13.00 -13.48 4.14
CA LYS A 258 13.81 -12.91 3.06
C LYS A 258 13.96 -11.39 3.17
N TYR A 259 13.00 -10.73 3.80
CA TYR A 259 12.95 -9.28 3.88
C TYR A 259 12.61 -8.85 5.30
N TRP A 260 13.30 -7.81 5.77
CA TRP A 260 13.09 -7.21 7.09
C TRP A 260 12.93 -5.70 6.92
N MET A 261 11.97 -5.11 7.60
CA MET A 261 11.69 -3.68 7.57
C MET A 261 11.72 -3.11 8.98
N ALA A 262 12.36 -1.95 9.15
CA ALA A 262 12.06 -1.05 10.26
C ALA A 262 11.23 0.13 9.77
N SER A 263 10.30 0.58 10.61
CA SER A 263 9.50 1.79 10.39
C SER A 263 9.25 2.50 11.73
N THR A 264 8.83 3.75 11.68
CA THR A 264 8.34 4.50 12.84
C THR A 264 6.90 4.93 12.57
N PRO A 265 5.87 4.23 13.07
CA PRO A 265 4.49 4.66 12.86
C PRO A 265 4.23 6.06 13.38
N TYR A 266 3.53 6.90 12.61
CA TYR A 266 3.33 8.30 13.00
C TYR A 266 1.87 8.76 12.77
N PRO A 267 0.87 8.00 13.25
CA PRO A 267 -0.55 8.29 13.00
C PRO A 267 -0.88 9.75 13.34
N TYR A 268 -1.43 10.45 12.36
CA TYR A 268 -1.89 11.84 12.51
C TYR A 268 -0.84 12.84 13.03
N ALA A 269 0.46 12.56 12.86
CA ALA A 269 1.56 13.41 13.32
C ALA A 269 1.69 13.49 14.86
N ILE A 270 1.37 12.42 15.56
CA ILE A 270 1.47 12.39 17.03
C ILE A 270 2.85 11.86 17.45
N ASP A 271 3.71 12.73 17.96
CA ASP A 271 5.13 12.45 18.25
C ASP A 271 5.32 11.24 19.19
N ASP A 272 4.47 11.10 20.20
CA ASP A 272 4.51 9.99 21.17
C ASP A 272 4.33 8.60 20.53
N THR A 273 3.84 8.54 19.29
CA THR A 273 3.61 7.31 18.55
C THR A 273 4.77 6.91 17.63
N GLU A 274 5.73 7.80 17.37
CA GLU A 274 6.83 7.60 16.41
C GLU A 274 7.94 6.66 16.90
N ASN A 275 7.57 5.46 17.34
CA ASN A 275 8.46 4.51 17.99
C ASN A 275 8.93 3.42 17.00
N PRO A 276 10.17 2.90 17.12
CA PRO A 276 10.71 1.92 16.18
C PRO A 276 9.93 0.61 16.18
N HIS A 277 9.48 0.18 15.00
CA HIS A 277 8.80 -1.08 14.75
C HIS A 277 9.61 -1.97 13.82
N ILE A 278 9.46 -3.30 13.97
CA ILE A 278 10.08 -4.31 13.11
C ILE A 278 8.99 -5.15 12.44
N HIS A 279 9.17 -5.39 11.14
CA HIS A 279 8.31 -6.23 10.32
C HIS A 279 9.18 -7.14 9.45
N ALA A 280 8.61 -8.24 8.99
CA ALA A 280 9.27 -9.11 8.04
C ALA A 280 8.31 -9.56 6.93
N SER A 281 8.90 -9.99 5.82
CA SER A 281 8.16 -10.48 4.65
C SER A 281 8.98 -11.54 3.91
N ASN A 282 8.28 -12.36 3.13
CA ASN A 282 8.88 -13.30 2.20
C ASN A 282 8.54 -13.01 0.72
N ASP A 283 7.72 -11.99 0.46
CA ASP A 283 7.20 -11.65 -0.87
C ASP A 283 7.11 -10.14 -1.18
N LEU A 284 7.54 -9.28 -0.24
CA LEU A 284 7.53 -7.80 -0.32
C LEU A 284 6.14 -7.15 -0.27
N ILE A 285 5.06 -7.93 -0.32
CA ILE A 285 3.68 -7.44 -0.37
C ILE A 285 2.99 -7.67 0.97
N HIS A 286 3.11 -8.87 1.52
CA HIS A 286 2.60 -9.21 2.84
C HIS A 286 3.68 -8.96 3.89
N TRP A 287 3.42 -8.00 4.75
CA TRP A 287 4.28 -7.66 5.88
C TRP A 287 3.60 -8.09 7.18
N GLU A 288 4.34 -8.80 8.01
CA GLU A 288 3.86 -9.25 9.31
C GLU A 288 4.83 -8.87 10.42
N VAL A 289 4.32 -8.83 11.64
CA VAL A 289 5.17 -8.79 12.84
C VAL A 289 5.64 -10.23 13.10
N PRO A 290 6.97 -10.52 13.07
CA PRO A 290 7.47 -11.86 13.30
C PRO A 290 6.96 -12.42 14.64
N ALA A 291 6.67 -13.72 14.67
CA ALA A 291 6.13 -14.36 15.87
C ALA A 291 7.05 -14.13 17.09
N GLY A 292 6.49 -13.53 18.14
CA GLY A 292 7.20 -13.23 19.38
C GLY A 292 7.80 -11.82 19.46
N VAL A 293 7.89 -11.08 18.34
CA VAL A 293 8.27 -9.65 18.39
C VAL A 293 7.16 -8.86 19.09
N LYS A 294 7.55 -8.04 20.05
CA LYS A 294 6.68 -7.03 20.64
C LYS A 294 7.04 -5.67 20.06
N ASN A 295 6.18 -5.17 19.18
CA ASN A 295 6.28 -3.79 18.70
C ASN A 295 5.56 -2.80 19.65
N PRO A 296 6.02 -1.54 19.74
CA PRO A 296 7.32 -1.09 19.24
C PRO A 296 8.48 -1.79 19.97
N ILE A 297 9.63 -1.93 19.32
CA ILE A 297 10.82 -2.54 19.95
C ILE A 297 11.44 -1.63 21.01
N ASP A 298 11.06 -0.36 21.03
CA ASP A 298 11.47 0.65 22.00
C ASP A 298 10.37 1.69 22.20
N ASP A 299 10.30 2.32 23.37
CA ASP A 299 9.26 3.32 23.67
C ASP A 299 9.81 4.49 24.50
N LEU A 300 8.93 5.41 24.91
CA LEU A 300 9.26 6.60 25.70
C LEU A 300 9.10 6.40 27.21
N THR A 301 8.92 5.16 27.69
CA THR A 301 8.51 4.90 29.09
C THR A 301 9.54 5.31 30.14
N ASP A 302 10.81 5.44 29.77
CA ASP A 302 11.87 5.93 30.67
C ASP A 302 11.90 7.46 30.82
N GLY A 303 11.10 8.20 30.03
CA GLY A 303 10.98 9.65 30.08
C GLY A 303 12.24 10.41 29.67
N THR A 304 13.23 9.73 29.09
CA THR A 304 14.52 10.36 28.75
C THR A 304 14.45 11.23 27.51
N GLN A 305 13.45 11.00 26.66
CA GLN A 305 13.35 11.56 25.32
C GLN A 305 11.92 12.07 25.08
N SER A 306 11.81 13.08 24.22
CA SER A 306 10.52 13.67 23.83
C SER A 306 9.86 12.84 22.73
N TYR A 307 10.64 12.35 21.76
CA TYR A 307 10.15 11.44 20.71
C TYR A 307 11.29 10.65 20.07
N TRP A 308 10.93 9.54 19.43
CA TRP A 308 11.78 8.76 18.54
C TRP A 308 11.42 9.05 17.09
N SER A 309 12.33 8.77 16.15
CA SER A 309 12.06 8.89 14.71
C SER A 309 13.15 8.18 13.90
N ASP A 310 13.01 8.20 12.59
CA ASP A 310 14.09 7.92 11.64
C ASP A 310 14.76 6.55 11.78
N THR A 311 13.99 5.47 11.73
CA THR A 311 14.57 4.11 11.78
C THR A 311 15.44 3.76 10.57
N HIS A 312 16.53 3.06 10.83
CA HIS A 312 17.43 2.48 9.83
C HIS A 312 17.91 1.08 10.26
N LEU A 313 17.65 0.07 9.45
CA LEU A 313 18.20 -1.28 9.65
C LEU A 313 19.57 -1.45 9.03
N VAL A 314 20.46 -2.12 9.76
CA VAL A 314 21.78 -2.56 9.29
C VAL A 314 21.93 -4.05 9.61
N TYR A 315 22.39 -4.85 8.64
CA TYR A 315 22.82 -6.22 8.91
C TYR A 315 24.33 -6.27 9.09
N ARG A 316 24.78 -6.91 10.18
CA ARG A 316 26.18 -7.17 10.48
C ARG A 316 26.51 -8.63 10.16
N PRO A 317 27.01 -8.96 8.96
CA PRO A 317 27.30 -10.35 8.58
C PRO A 317 28.41 -10.99 9.41
N ASP A 318 29.35 -10.18 9.91
CA ASP A 318 30.44 -10.64 10.79
C ASP A 318 29.97 -11.00 12.20
N LEU A 319 28.82 -10.47 12.62
CA LEU A 319 28.19 -10.77 13.91
C LEU A 319 26.89 -11.59 13.76
N ASN A 320 26.47 -11.87 12.52
CA ASN A 320 25.19 -12.47 12.17
C ASN A 320 24.00 -11.86 12.94
N ARG A 321 23.85 -10.53 12.90
CA ARG A 321 22.79 -9.82 13.64
C ARG A 321 22.19 -8.67 12.85
N LEU A 322 20.93 -8.35 13.13
CA LEU A 322 20.31 -7.08 12.76
C LEU A 322 20.59 -6.01 13.83
N GLU A 323 20.72 -4.77 13.36
CA GLU A 323 20.79 -3.58 14.18
C GLU A 323 19.73 -2.59 13.69
N CYS A 324 18.87 -2.13 14.59
CA CYS A 324 17.91 -1.06 14.33
C CYS A 324 18.45 0.21 14.96
N TRP A 325 18.85 1.13 14.10
CA TRP A 325 19.29 2.48 14.47
C TRP A 325 18.11 3.43 14.33
N TYR A 326 18.01 4.44 15.19
CA TYR A 326 16.92 5.42 15.18
C TYR A 326 17.37 6.71 15.89
N ARG A 327 16.64 7.79 15.66
CA ARG A 327 16.90 9.12 16.21
C ARG A 327 16.06 9.34 17.47
N GLY A 328 16.68 9.88 18.52
CA GLY A 328 16.01 10.38 19.72
C GLY A 328 16.15 11.88 19.85
N VAL A 329 15.09 12.57 20.29
CA VAL A 329 15.10 14.02 20.48
C VAL A 329 14.62 14.39 21.88
N VAL A 330 15.35 15.28 22.54
CA VAL A 330 14.94 15.95 23.78
C VAL A 330 14.66 17.42 23.47
N ASN A 331 13.40 17.83 23.50
CA ASN A 331 13.00 19.22 23.22
C ASN A 331 13.52 20.20 24.30
N ALA A 332 13.57 19.74 25.56
CA ALA A 332 14.12 20.48 26.68
C ALA A 332 15.66 20.43 26.64
N GLY A 333 16.29 21.24 25.80
CA GLY A 333 17.75 21.34 25.68
C GLY A 333 18.30 21.17 24.26
N PRO A 334 17.47 21.42 23.23
CA PRO A 334 17.46 20.73 21.92
C PRO A 334 18.59 19.70 21.72
N VAL A 335 18.47 18.52 22.34
CA VAL A 335 19.46 17.44 22.22
C VAL A 335 18.97 16.40 21.22
N VAL A 336 19.85 15.91 20.36
CA VAL A 336 19.56 14.79 19.44
C VAL A 336 20.56 13.68 19.64
N SER A 337 20.07 12.45 19.67
CA SER A 337 20.89 11.24 19.74
C SER A 337 20.63 10.31 18.56
N ILE A 338 21.66 9.60 18.12
CA ILE A 338 21.50 8.36 17.38
C ILE A 338 21.58 7.20 18.37
N VAL A 339 20.62 6.29 18.29
CA VAL A 339 20.44 5.18 19.21
C VAL A 339 20.40 3.88 18.42
N ARG A 340 20.83 2.77 19.03
CA ARG A 340 20.83 1.44 18.43
C ARG A 340 20.21 0.40 19.36
N LYS A 341 19.47 -0.53 18.78
CA LYS A 341 19.15 -1.84 19.38
C LYS A 341 19.60 -2.95 18.44
N VAL A 342 20.00 -4.08 19.00
CA VAL A 342 20.51 -5.22 18.21
C VAL A 342 19.71 -6.49 18.48
N SER A 343 19.65 -7.38 17.49
CA SER A 343 18.99 -8.69 17.61
C SER A 343 19.70 -9.74 16.75
N THR A 344 19.96 -10.92 17.32
CA THR A 344 20.54 -12.08 16.62
C THR A 344 19.48 -13.04 16.06
N ASP A 345 18.24 -12.95 16.53
CA ASP A 345 17.13 -13.84 16.17
C ASP A 345 15.96 -13.09 15.48
N GLY A 346 16.01 -11.76 15.43
CA GLY A 346 14.95 -10.90 14.89
C GLY A 346 13.76 -10.72 15.83
N VAL A 347 13.77 -11.36 17.00
CA VAL A 347 12.67 -11.40 17.97
C VAL A 347 13.04 -10.65 19.25
N ASN A 348 14.18 -11.02 19.84
CA ASN A 348 14.68 -10.43 21.07
C ASN A 348 15.62 -9.28 20.73
N TRP A 349 15.23 -8.06 21.15
CA TRP A 349 16.00 -6.85 20.94
C TRP A 349 16.67 -6.40 22.24
N SER A 350 17.93 -5.97 22.15
CA SER A 350 18.72 -5.52 23.30
C SER A 350 18.11 -4.29 23.99
N ASN A 351 18.66 -3.94 25.15
CA ASN A 351 18.51 -2.57 25.66
C ASN A 351 19.07 -1.57 24.65
N ARG A 352 18.53 -0.35 24.65
CA ARG A 352 18.99 0.72 23.78
C ARG A 352 20.43 1.13 24.12
N GLU A 353 21.20 1.43 23.09
CA GLU A 353 22.56 1.96 23.19
C GLU A 353 22.58 3.37 22.58
N ILE A 354 22.95 4.39 23.38
CA ILE A 354 23.20 5.73 22.82
C ILE A 354 24.52 5.69 22.06
N MET A 355 24.48 5.88 20.75
CA MET A 355 25.63 5.77 19.88
C MET A 355 26.37 7.11 19.80
N GLU A 356 25.63 8.21 19.67
CA GLU A 356 26.17 9.56 19.62
C GLU A 356 25.11 10.58 20.05
N THR A 357 25.53 11.71 20.63
CA THR A 357 24.64 12.78 21.09
C THR A 357 25.19 14.14 20.69
N ARG A 358 24.34 14.99 20.10
CA ARG A 358 24.67 16.37 19.73
C ARG A 358 23.70 17.36 20.34
N GLN A 359 24.21 18.56 20.56
CA GLN A 359 23.40 19.75 20.81
C GLN A 359 22.90 20.28 19.46
N ASN A 360 21.64 20.74 19.41
CA ASN A 360 20.85 21.18 18.25
C ASN A 360 19.95 20.09 17.60
N THR A 361 18.65 20.34 17.56
CA THR A 361 17.58 19.49 17.00
C THR A 361 17.68 19.24 15.49
N GLY A 362 18.46 20.05 14.77
CA GLY A 362 18.68 19.87 13.33
C GLY A 362 19.75 18.83 12.94
N GLY A 363 20.46 18.24 13.90
CA GLY A 363 21.46 17.19 13.65
C GLY A 363 20.84 15.79 13.49
N PHE A 364 21.53 14.90 12.78
CA PHE A 364 21.21 13.46 12.67
C PHE A 364 19.88 13.06 12.03
N LEU A 365 19.20 14.00 11.37
CA LEU A 365 17.98 13.70 10.63
C LEU A 365 18.25 12.64 9.55
N SER A 366 17.34 11.66 9.46
CA SER A 366 17.27 10.68 8.39
C SER A 366 18.55 9.88 8.14
N HIS A 367 19.29 9.51 9.18
CA HIS A 367 20.58 8.85 8.99
C HIS A 367 20.49 7.61 8.09
N ALA A 368 21.39 7.52 7.10
CA ALA A 368 21.58 6.33 6.29
C ALA A 368 22.88 5.64 6.68
N ILE A 369 22.85 4.33 6.94
CA ILE A 369 23.99 3.60 7.53
C ILE A 369 24.29 2.35 6.73
N ILE A 370 25.55 2.21 6.32
CA ILE A 370 26.06 1.00 5.68
C ILE A 370 27.21 0.44 6.53
N TRP A 371 27.21 -0.86 6.76
CA TRP A 371 28.37 -1.56 7.32
C TRP A 371 29.36 -1.92 6.22
N ASP A 372 30.53 -1.30 6.22
CA ASP A 372 31.64 -1.65 5.34
C ASP A 372 32.37 -2.88 5.91
N SER A 373 31.99 -4.06 5.41
CA SER A 373 32.55 -5.34 5.88
C SER A 373 34.05 -5.50 5.59
N VAL A 374 34.60 -4.74 4.62
CA VAL A 374 36.02 -4.78 4.25
C VAL A 374 36.83 -3.96 5.25
N ASN A 375 36.41 -2.72 5.48
CA ASN A 375 37.13 -1.79 6.36
C ASN A 375 36.68 -1.87 7.83
N LYS A 376 35.70 -2.72 8.15
CA LYS A 376 35.16 -2.95 9.50
C LYS A 376 34.71 -1.66 10.18
N LYS A 377 33.95 -0.85 9.46
CA LYS A 377 33.41 0.42 9.96
C LYS A 377 32.02 0.70 9.41
N TYR A 378 31.25 1.46 10.17
CA TYR A 378 30.01 2.06 9.72
C TYR A 378 30.33 3.31 8.90
N ARG A 379 29.63 3.43 7.77
CA ARG A 379 29.56 4.61 6.91
C ARG A 379 28.19 5.23 7.12
N ILE A 380 28.16 6.51 7.51
CA ILE A 380 26.93 7.14 8.00
C ILE A 380 26.73 8.48 7.31
N TRP A 381 25.62 8.62 6.60
CA TRP A 381 25.14 9.88 6.04
C TRP A 381 24.06 10.43 6.92
N VAL A 382 24.12 11.73 7.21
CA VAL A 382 23.09 12.45 7.98
C VAL A 382 22.64 13.61 7.13
N PHE A 383 21.37 13.99 7.26
CA PHE A 383 20.71 14.99 6.43
C PHE A 383 20.12 16.12 7.29
N GLY A 384 19.38 17.05 6.68
CA GLY A 384 18.84 18.24 7.35
C GLY A 384 19.89 19.32 7.60
N GLY A 385 19.69 20.14 8.63
CA GLY A 385 20.50 21.33 8.93
C GLY A 385 21.97 21.08 9.29
N GLY A 386 22.39 19.81 9.39
CA GLY A 386 23.77 19.40 9.70
C GLY A 386 24.27 18.27 8.83
N GLN A 387 23.90 18.26 7.54
CA GLN A 387 24.22 17.18 6.61
C GLN A 387 25.72 16.86 6.54
N GLY A 388 26.07 15.58 6.39
CA GLY A 388 27.47 15.18 6.30
C GLY A 388 27.68 13.68 6.22
N TYR A 389 28.88 13.30 5.83
CA TYR A 389 29.36 11.93 5.80
C TYR A 389 30.31 11.68 6.98
N TYR A 390 30.02 10.63 7.74
CA TYR A 390 30.72 10.23 8.94
C TYR A 390 31.13 8.76 8.86
N GLU A 391 32.21 8.43 9.56
CA GLU A 391 32.63 7.05 9.76
C GLU A 391 32.83 6.77 11.24
N THR A 392 32.53 5.52 11.64
CA THR A 392 32.78 5.05 13.00
C THR A 392 33.03 3.54 13.00
N PRO A 393 34.05 3.02 13.71
CA PRO A 393 34.33 1.59 13.77
C PRO A 393 33.32 0.82 14.64
N ASP A 394 32.74 1.48 15.64
CA ASP A 394 31.96 0.86 16.72
C ASP A 394 30.60 1.51 16.96
N GLY A 395 30.36 2.65 16.31
CA GLY A 395 29.18 3.50 16.54
C GLY A 395 29.35 4.54 17.63
N LYS A 396 30.55 4.66 18.25
CA LYS A 396 30.86 5.56 19.36
C LYS A 396 32.00 6.53 19.01
N ALA A 397 33.03 6.04 18.31
CA ALA A 397 34.14 6.86 17.85
C ALA A 397 33.83 7.46 16.47
N TRP A 398 33.12 8.59 16.44
CA TRP A 398 32.69 9.24 15.20
C TRP A 398 33.75 10.18 14.63
N SER A 399 33.98 10.08 13.32
CA SER A 399 34.80 11.01 12.55
C SER A 399 33.98 11.64 11.44
N LYS A 400 33.92 12.98 11.38
CA LYS A 400 33.35 13.68 10.22
C LYS A 400 34.36 13.60 9.07
N ILE A 401 33.96 12.98 7.96
CA ILE A 401 34.82 12.81 6.80
C ILE A 401 34.65 13.98 5.83
N ALA A 402 33.41 14.36 5.53
CA ALA A 402 33.13 15.45 4.60
C ALA A 402 31.71 16.02 4.77
N ASP A 403 31.51 17.25 4.30
CA ASP A 403 30.19 17.76 3.95
C ASP A 403 29.75 17.17 2.61
N LEU A 404 28.44 16.94 2.45
CA LEU A 404 27.89 16.40 1.19
C LEU A 404 27.90 17.49 0.10
N ARG A 405 28.25 17.09 -1.12
CA ARG A 405 28.31 17.97 -2.30
C ARG A 405 27.36 17.46 -3.38
N TYR A 406 26.70 18.39 -4.07
CA TYR A 406 25.79 18.08 -5.18
C TYR A 406 26.30 18.81 -6.42
N ASP A 407 26.86 18.06 -7.38
CA ASP A 407 27.36 18.60 -8.65
C ASP A 407 26.23 18.70 -9.68
N ILE A 408 25.18 19.43 -9.29
CA ILE A 408 23.90 19.51 -10.00
C ILE A 408 23.33 20.91 -9.77
N SER A 409 22.95 21.59 -10.84
CA SER A 409 22.34 22.91 -10.74
C SER A 409 20.99 22.85 -10.03
N GLY A 410 20.72 23.85 -9.18
CA GLY A 410 19.41 24.02 -8.54
C GLY A 410 19.15 23.13 -7.30
N VAL A 411 20.16 22.40 -6.79
CA VAL A 411 20.08 21.78 -5.46
C VAL A 411 20.61 22.78 -4.43
N ASP A 412 19.72 23.63 -3.91
CA ASP A 412 20.09 24.73 -2.99
C ASP A 412 19.40 24.60 -1.62
N MET A 413 19.22 23.37 -1.16
CA MET A 413 18.54 23.07 0.11
C MET A 413 19.19 21.86 0.78
N PRO A 414 19.28 21.82 2.13
CA PRO A 414 19.63 20.57 2.78
C PRO A 414 18.56 19.53 2.48
N ILE A 415 18.99 18.36 2.02
CA ILE A 415 18.11 17.20 1.83
C ILE A 415 17.39 16.91 3.16
N TRP A 416 16.09 16.64 3.10
CA TRP A 416 15.31 16.36 4.31
C TRP A 416 15.38 14.88 4.71
N HIS A 417 14.82 13.98 3.89
CA HIS A 417 14.91 12.53 4.11
C HIS A 417 15.53 11.80 2.93
N ALA A 418 16.40 10.85 3.21
CA ALA A 418 17.04 10.03 2.18
C ALA A 418 17.45 8.66 2.70
N ASP A 419 17.74 7.78 1.75
CA ASP A 419 18.40 6.51 1.98
C ASP A 419 19.57 6.36 1.01
N VAL A 420 20.66 5.78 1.49
CA VAL A 420 21.88 5.54 0.71
C VAL A 420 22.15 4.05 0.67
N GLU A 421 22.41 3.53 -0.52
CA GLU A 421 22.80 2.15 -0.75
C GLU A 421 24.09 2.07 -1.56
N LYS A 422 24.89 1.04 -1.28
CA LYS A 422 26.05 0.70 -2.11
C LYS A 422 25.63 -0.38 -3.11
N THR A 423 25.78 -0.09 -4.39
CA THR A 423 25.40 -0.99 -5.49
C THR A 423 26.61 -1.32 -6.37
N ASP A 424 26.36 -2.03 -7.46
CA ASP A 424 27.33 -2.35 -8.51
C ASP A 424 27.82 -1.12 -9.30
N ILE A 425 27.16 0.03 -9.17
CA ILE A 425 27.54 1.28 -9.85
C ILE A 425 28.10 2.35 -8.90
N GLY A 426 28.43 1.98 -7.66
CA GLY A 426 28.95 2.89 -6.65
C GLY A 426 27.97 3.05 -5.49
N TYR A 427 27.67 4.30 -5.14
CA TYR A 427 26.63 4.67 -4.19
C TYR A 427 25.45 5.29 -4.92
N GLU A 428 24.27 4.93 -4.47
CA GLU A 428 23.03 5.47 -4.97
C GLU A 428 22.21 6.02 -3.79
N MET A 429 21.50 7.11 -4.02
CA MET A 429 20.68 7.76 -3.00
C MET A 429 19.29 8.06 -3.53
N VAL A 430 18.27 7.65 -2.77
CA VAL A 430 16.88 8.06 -3.00
C VAL A 430 16.46 9.09 -1.98
N VAL A 431 15.79 10.15 -2.43
CA VAL A 431 15.67 11.39 -1.69
C VAL A 431 14.25 11.92 -1.75
N GLN A 432 13.76 12.37 -0.59
CA GLN A 432 12.70 13.35 -0.48
C GLN A 432 13.36 14.73 -0.25
N PRO A 433 13.35 15.65 -1.25
CA PRO A 433 14.31 16.76 -1.31
C PRO A 433 14.22 17.79 -0.19
N SER A 434 13.03 18.25 0.21
CA SER A 434 12.90 19.23 1.30
C SER A 434 11.50 19.22 1.90
N THR A 435 11.31 19.77 3.11
CA THR A 435 9.97 19.90 3.72
C THR A 435 8.94 20.62 2.82
N ASN A 436 9.40 21.51 1.94
CA ASN A 436 8.57 22.25 0.99
C ASN A 436 8.44 21.55 -0.38
N ASP A 437 9.33 20.61 -0.67
CA ASP A 437 9.35 19.76 -1.87
C ASP A 437 9.04 18.30 -1.50
N CYS A 438 7.82 18.09 -1.01
CA CYS A 438 7.22 16.76 -0.87
C CYS A 438 6.61 16.26 -2.19
N GLN A 439 6.94 16.91 -3.32
CA GLN A 439 6.32 16.70 -4.62
C GLN A 439 6.91 15.50 -5.35
N THR A 440 8.18 15.21 -5.11
CA THR A 440 8.95 14.23 -5.86
C THR A 440 9.76 13.32 -4.95
N ILE A 441 10.05 12.13 -5.45
CA ILE A 441 11.19 11.33 -4.97
C ILE A 441 12.25 11.37 -6.07
N ASP A 442 13.45 11.75 -5.70
CA ASP A 442 14.59 11.90 -6.59
C ASP A 442 15.65 10.81 -6.36
N HIS A 443 16.47 10.56 -7.36
CA HIS A 443 17.60 9.65 -7.33
C HIS A 443 18.90 10.36 -7.72
N TYR A 444 19.98 10.00 -7.04
CA TYR A 444 21.33 10.50 -7.25
C TYR A 444 22.31 9.33 -7.24
N ILE A 445 23.45 9.51 -7.90
CA ILE A 445 24.57 8.56 -7.85
C ILE A 445 25.85 9.25 -7.35
N SER A 446 26.77 8.46 -6.81
CA SER A 446 28.08 8.91 -6.34
C SER A 446 29.09 7.78 -6.39
N ASP A 447 30.35 8.07 -6.75
CA ASP A 447 31.42 7.06 -6.69
C ASP A 447 32.06 6.97 -5.30
N ASP A 448 32.06 8.07 -4.56
CA ASP A 448 32.76 8.23 -3.28
C ASP A 448 31.81 8.32 -2.06
N GLY A 449 30.51 8.51 -2.30
CA GLY A 449 29.51 8.75 -1.27
C GLY A 449 29.54 10.18 -0.71
N ILE A 450 30.30 11.10 -1.31
CA ILE A 450 30.47 12.48 -0.85
C ILE A 450 29.94 13.45 -1.90
N THR A 451 30.31 13.22 -3.17
CA THR A 451 29.91 14.05 -4.30
C THR A 451 28.82 13.33 -5.09
N TRP A 452 27.62 13.90 -5.09
CA TRP A 452 26.42 13.36 -5.71
C TRP A 452 26.12 14.06 -7.04
N ARG A 453 25.73 13.27 -8.05
CA ARG A 453 25.47 13.72 -9.42
C ARG A 453 24.21 13.05 -10.02
N GLU A 454 23.84 13.48 -11.22
CA GLU A 454 22.77 12.90 -12.05
C GLU A 454 21.38 12.82 -11.38
N LYS A 455 20.87 13.95 -10.89
CA LYS A 455 19.50 14.04 -10.36
C LYS A 455 18.49 13.50 -11.37
N LYS A 456 17.72 12.49 -10.96
CA LYS A 456 16.60 11.92 -11.73
C LYS A 456 15.35 11.85 -10.87
N ALA A 457 14.27 12.51 -11.28
CA ALA A 457 12.98 12.34 -10.63
C ALA A 457 12.47 10.90 -10.88
N LEU A 458 12.18 10.15 -9.82
CA LEU A 458 11.65 8.80 -9.92
C LEU A 458 10.13 8.81 -10.02
N MET A 459 9.48 9.65 -9.23
CA MET A 459 8.02 9.80 -9.21
C MET A 459 7.62 11.20 -8.75
N ARG A 460 6.41 11.61 -9.13
CA ARG A 460 5.77 12.86 -8.71
C ARG A 460 4.42 12.55 -8.08
N LYS A 461 4.06 13.30 -7.04
CA LYS A 461 2.82 13.10 -6.31
C LYS A 461 1.61 13.50 -7.16
N ASN A 462 0.43 13.02 -6.79
CA ASN A 462 -0.83 13.48 -7.35
C ASN A 462 -1.43 14.62 -6.50
N ASP A 463 -1.52 15.83 -7.04
CA ASP A 463 -2.03 17.00 -6.29
C ASP A 463 -3.53 16.98 -5.98
N ILE A 464 -4.28 16.05 -6.56
CA ILE A 464 -5.75 16.06 -6.53
C ILE A 464 -6.27 15.05 -5.50
N PHE A 465 -5.84 13.80 -5.56
CA PHE A 465 -6.33 12.70 -4.72
C PHE A 465 -5.30 11.56 -4.65
N GLY A 466 -5.43 10.70 -3.64
CA GLY A 466 -4.57 9.52 -3.49
C GLY A 466 -3.83 9.47 -2.15
N ILE A 467 -3.12 8.36 -1.95
CA ILE A 467 -2.36 8.07 -0.73
C ILE A 467 -1.17 9.03 -0.49
N ASP A 468 -0.75 9.74 -1.54
CA ASP A 468 0.40 10.62 -1.63
C ASP A 468 0.03 12.08 -1.87
N ALA A 469 -1.26 12.41 -1.91
CA ALA A 469 -1.71 13.73 -2.34
C ALA A 469 -1.31 14.88 -1.40
N GLY A 470 -1.04 14.57 -0.13
CA GLY A 470 -0.44 15.47 0.85
C GLY A 470 1.09 15.56 0.74
N GLY A 471 1.74 14.59 0.08
CA GLY A 471 3.17 14.58 -0.15
C GLY A 471 3.79 13.19 -0.05
N PHE A 472 5.01 13.07 -0.58
CA PHE A 472 5.92 12.00 -0.21
C PHE A 472 6.74 12.34 1.03
N TYR A 473 7.20 11.31 1.71
CA TYR A 473 8.14 11.37 2.82
C TYR A 473 9.30 10.40 2.55
N ARG A 474 10.09 10.04 3.57
CA ARG A 474 11.30 9.23 3.45
C ARG A 474 11.13 8.01 2.51
N PRO A 475 11.95 7.90 1.44
CA PRO A 475 12.08 6.69 0.65
C PRO A 475 13.18 5.76 1.22
N CYS A 476 13.12 4.49 0.88
CA CYS A 476 14.29 3.60 0.90
C CYS A 476 14.33 2.73 -0.34
N MET A 477 15.49 2.14 -0.63
CA MET A 477 15.61 1.21 -1.73
C MET A 477 16.54 0.06 -1.43
N PHE A 478 16.44 -0.99 -2.25
CA PHE A 478 17.52 -1.94 -2.44
C PHE A 478 17.54 -2.42 -3.89
N LYS A 479 18.69 -2.94 -4.33
CA LYS A 479 18.87 -3.55 -5.65
C LYS A 479 19.21 -5.03 -5.49
N LYS A 480 18.43 -5.91 -6.12
CA LYS A 480 18.66 -7.35 -6.11
C LYS A 480 18.52 -7.91 -7.51
N ASP A 481 19.51 -8.66 -7.97
CA ASP A 481 19.54 -9.28 -9.29
C ASP A 481 19.29 -8.28 -10.43
N GLY A 482 19.84 -7.06 -10.29
CA GLY A 482 19.65 -5.95 -11.23
C GLY A 482 18.31 -5.21 -11.09
N ILE A 483 17.37 -5.71 -10.29
CA ILE A 483 16.05 -5.08 -10.11
C ILE A 483 16.06 -4.14 -8.91
N TYR A 484 15.55 -2.93 -9.11
CA TYR A 484 15.35 -1.94 -8.05
C TYR A 484 13.99 -2.13 -7.39
N TYR A 485 13.98 -2.02 -6.06
CA TYR A 485 12.78 -1.99 -5.23
C TYR A 485 12.84 -0.72 -4.41
N VAL A 486 11.82 0.13 -4.53
CA VAL A 486 11.77 1.44 -3.87
C VAL A 486 10.51 1.48 -3.02
N PHE A 487 10.69 1.61 -1.71
CA PHE A 487 9.60 1.84 -0.77
C PHE A 487 9.52 3.33 -0.49
N VAL A 488 8.32 3.89 -0.52
CA VAL A 488 8.11 5.32 -0.35
C VAL A 488 7.03 5.55 0.68
N SER A 489 7.33 6.38 1.67
CA SER A 489 6.31 6.88 2.57
C SER A 489 5.41 7.90 1.88
N THR A 490 4.10 7.77 2.05
CA THR A 490 3.10 8.65 1.45
C THR A 490 2.24 9.30 2.53
N ILE A 491 1.76 10.51 2.24
CA ILE A 491 0.84 11.26 3.09
C ILE A 491 -0.36 11.65 2.22
N SER A 492 -1.57 11.27 2.61
CA SER A 492 -2.79 11.69 1.91
C SER A 492 -3.15 13.14 2.23
N LYS A 493 -4.10 13.73 1.50
CA LYS A 493 -4.61 15.07 1.83
C LYS A 493 -5.20 15.20 3.24
N ASP A 494 -5.72 14.09 3.76
CA ASP A 494 -6.32 14.03 5.09
C ASP A 494 -5.27 13.71 6.18
N GLY A 495 -3.98 13.70 5.82
CA GLY A 495 -2.87 13.45 6.73
C GLY A 495 -2.66 11.98 7.08
N VAL A 496 -3.32 11.05 6.38
CA VAL A 496 -3.13 9.60 6.57
C VAL A 496 -1.79 9.20 5.97
N ARG A 497 -0.94 8.55 6.77
CA ARG A 497 0.37 8.06 6.34
C ARG A 497 0.32 6.60 5.92
N GLY A 498 1.27 6.22 5.09
CA GLY A 498 1.58 4.81 4.85
C GLY A 498 2.86 4.65 4.06
N ILE A 499 3.11 3.41 3.64
CA ILE A 499 4.25 3.04 2.80
C ILE A 499 3.73 2.34 1.56
N THR A 500 4.17 2.77 0.38
CA THR A 500 3.92 2.09 -0.89
C THR A 500 5.22 1.47 -1.44
N LEU A 501 5.08 0.65 -2.47
CA LEU A 501 6.19 -0.05 -3.13
C LEU A 501 6.15 0.21 -4.64
N SER A 502 7.32 0.44 -5.22
CA SER A 502 7.55 0.47 -6.66
C SER A 502 8.70 -0.45 -7.04
N ILE A 503 8.53 -1.23 -8.10
CA ILE A 503 9.50 -2.24 -8.56
C ILE A 503 9.91 -1.92 -9.99
N ALA A 504 11.20 -1.97 -10.30
CA ALA A 504 11.69 -1.77 -11.65
C ALA A 504 11.26 -2.92 -12.57
N THR A 505 10.69 -2.58 -13.72
CA THR A 505 10.27 -3.55 -14.74
C THR A 505 11.41 -3.97 -15.66
N LYS A 506 12.54 -3.25 -15.62
CA LYS A 506 13.74 -3.53 -16.42
C LYS A 506 14.98 -3.62 -15.53
N PRO A 507 15.86 -4.62 -15.76
CA PRO A 507 17.14 -4.71 -15.06
C PRO A 507 17.99 -3.47 -15.23
N ASN A 508 18.66 -3.07 -14.15
CA ASN A 508 19.60 -1.95 -14.07
C ASN A 508 19.02 -0.60 -14.51
N ASN A 509 17.69 -0.45 -14.44
CA ASN A 509 17.01 0.77 -14.85
C ASN A 509 16.01 1.21 -13.79
N ILE A 510 16.46 2.07 -12.87
CA ILE A 510 15.60 2.66 -11.82
C ILE A 510 14.49 3.57 -12.38
N LEU A 511 14.58 4.02 -13.63
CA LEU A 511 13.52 4.83 -14.26
C LEU A 511 12.36 3.97 -14.79
N SER A 512 12.49 2.64 -14.75
CA SER A 512 11.47 1.68 -15.18
C SER A 512 10.52 1.24 -14.06
N LEU A 513 10.50 1.97 -12.94
CA LEU A 513 9.66 1.69 -11.79
C LEU A 513 8.17 1.62 -12.17
N GLN A 514 7.49 0.65 -11.59
CA GLN A 514 6.04 0.52 -11.58
C GLN A 514 5.57 0.37 -10.15
N GLY A 515 4.69 1.26 -9.72
CA GLY A 515 4.10 1.24 -8.39
C GLY A 515 2.99 0.18 -8.26
N ILE A 516 2.82 -0.36 -7.05
CA ILE A 516 1.68 -1.23 -6.74
C ILE A 516 0.36 -0.45 -6.82
N ASP A 517 -0.73 -1.14 -7.17
CA ASP A 517 -2.05 -0.54 -7.36
C ASP A 517 -3.19 -1.41 -6.79
N ALA A 518 -4.44 -1.05 -7.08
CA ALA A 518 -5.60 -1.75 -6.54
C ALA A 518 -5.70 -3.22 -6.98
N ASP A 519 -5.13 -3.59 -8.13
CA ASP A 519 -5.06 -4.99 -8.57
C ASP A 519 -4.11 -5.81 -7.70
N HIS A 520 -3.25 -5.14 -6.93
CA HIS A 520 -2.39 -5.72 -5.91
C HIS A 520 -3.07 -5.80 -4.52
N LEU A 521 -4.16 -5.05 -4.26
CA LEU A 521 -4.89 -5.08 -2.97
C LEU A 521 -5.49 -6.46 -2.65
N GLN A 522 -5.85 -7.24 -3.67
CA GLN A 522 -6.31 -8.62 -3.48
C GLN A 522 -5.24 -9.52 -2.86
N TYR A 523 -3.96 -9.17 -3.05
CA TYR A 523 -2.80 -9.82 -2.43
C TYR A 523 -2.28 -9.08 -1.19
N MET A 524 -2.99 -8.06 -0.67
CA MET A 524 -2.61 -7.37 0.58
C MET A 524 -3.67 -7.57 1.69
N ASN A 525 -4.87 -8.03 1.33
CA ASN A 525 -6.01 -8.16 2.23
C ASN A 525 -6.15 -9.55 2.89
N VAL A 526 -5.05 -10.18 3.29
CA VAL A 526 -5.11 -11.32 4.24
C VAL A 526 -4.62 -10.90 5.63
N PRO A 527 -5.41 -10.21 6.46
CA PRO A 527 -5.11 -10.11 7.88
C PRO A 527 -5.68 -11.31 8.64
N THR A 528 -4.79 -11.96 9.37
CA THR A 528 -5.04 -12.80 10.53
C THR A 528 -5.92 -12.10 11.59
N ARG A 529 -6.84 -12.87 12.18
CA ARG A 529 -7.66 -12.63 13.39
C ARG A 529 -8.58 -11.38 13.45
N LYS A 530 -9.90 -11.64 13.45
CA LYS A 530 -10.98 -10.69 13.79
C LYS A 530 -10.94 -10.25 15.26
N PRO A 531 -11.25 -8.97 15.58
CA PRO A 531 -11.79 -8.58 16.88
C PRO A 531 -13.22 -9.11 17.06
N ARG A 532 -13.57 -9.44 18.29
CA ARG A 532 -14.92 -9.84 18.71
C ARG A 532 -15.89 -8.66 18.62
N GLY A 533 -17.10 -8.93 18.10
CA GLY A 533 -18.33 -8.18 18.41
C GLY A 533 -18.53 -6.85 17.69
N GLY A 534 -19.46 -6.82 16.72
CA GLY A 534 -19.99 -5.59 16.13
C GLY A 534 -20.56 -5.82 14.73
N ARG A 535 -21.87 -5.64 14.56
CA ARG A 535 -22.55 -5.71 13.24
C ARG A 535 -22.17 -4.47 12.42
N LYS A 536 -21.84 -4.65 11.14
CA LYS A 536 -21.46 -3.58 10.21
C LYS A 536 -22.67 -2.75 9.80
N GLY A 537 -22.68 -1.46 10.12
CA GLY A 537 -23.53 -0.45 9.47
C GLY A 537 -22.85 0.09 8.21
N GLN A 538 -23.64 0.43 7.18
CA GLN A 538 -23.16 1.17 6.00
C GLN A 538 -23.42 2.67 6.20
N ILE A 539 -22.45 3.50 5.80
CA ILE A 539 -22.57 4.96 5.76
C ILE A 539 -22.92 5.34 4.31
N VAL A 540 -23.98 6.12 4.12
CA VAL A 540 -24.38 6.68 2.83
C VAL A 540 -24.41 8.21 2.94
N PHE A 541 -23.86 8.89 1.95
CA PHE A 541 -23.84 10.35 1.88
C PHE A 541 -24.92 10.86 0.92
N ASP A 542 -25.86 11.65 1.43
CA ASP A 542 -26.86 12.36 0.62
C ASP A 542 -26.36 13.78 0.29
N GLN A 543 -26.17 14.06 -1.00
CA GLN A 543 -25.65 15.34 -1.50
C GLN A 543 -26.66 16.50 -1.44
N SER A 544 -27.92 16.26 -1.09
CA SER A 544 -28.94 17.30 -0.98
C SER A 544 -28.97 17.99 0.38
N LEU A 545 -28.47 17.33 1.45
CA LEU A 545 -28.57 17.80 2.84
C LEU A 545 -27.24 18.20 3.49
N GLY A 546 -26.10 17.92 2.84
CA GLY A 546 -24.78 18.38 3.29
C GLY A 546 -24.30 17.86 4.65
N LYS A 547 -24.83 16.72 5.13
CA LYS A 547 -24.41 16.05 6.38
C LYS A 547 -24.44 14.52 6.23
N ALA A 548 -23.61 13.81 7.01
CA ALA A 548 -23.56 12.34 7.04
C ALA A 548 -24.77 11.76 7.79
N ILE A 549 -25.38 10.68 7.30
CA ILE A 549 -26.49 9.98 7.95
C ILE A 549 -26.06 8.55 8.29
N ILE A 550 -26.36 8.10 9.51
CA ILE A 550 -26.03 6.75 10.00
C ILE A 550 -27.25 5.85 9.81
N CYS A 551 -27.12 4.78 9.01
CA CYS A 551 -28.15 3.77 8.86
C CYS A 551 -28.03 2.73 9.99
N ILE A 552 -29.09 2.55 10.79
CA ILE A 552 -29.06 1.63 11.94
C ILE A 552 -29.67 0.24 11.61
N THR A 553 -30.46 0.07 10.54
CA THR A 553 -30.96 -1.27 10.11
C THR A 553 -31.40 -1.28 8.64
N GLY A 554 -30.98 -2.29 7.87
CA GLY A 554 -31.37 -2.45 6.45
C GLY A 554 -32.63 -3.31 6.25
N GLY A 555 -33.62 -2.78 5.53
CA GLY A 555 -34.86 -3.47 5.11
C GLY A 555 -35.95 -2.49 4.63
N ARG A 556 -36.99 -2.96 3.92
CA ARG A 556 -38.03 -2.14 3.24
C ARG A 556 -38.91 -1.22 4.12
N ASN A 557 -38.65 -1.18 5.43
CA ASN A 557 -39.30 -0.27 6.40
C ASN A 557 -38.23 0.51 7.19
N ALA A 558 -37.23 1.08 6.50
CA ALA A 558 -36.18 1.84 7.15
C ALA A 558 -36.74 3.12 7.78
N ILE A 559 -36.50 3.30 9.08
CA ILE A 559 -36.82 4.53 9.81
C ILE A 559 -35.55 5.37 9.87
N TRP A 560 -35.57 6.55 9.26
CA TRP A 560 -34.42 7.47 9.28
C TRP A 560 -34.51 8.36 10.50
N LYS A 561 -33.38 8.63 11.16
CA LYS A 561 -33.32 9.58 12.28
C LYS A 561 -32.15 10.54 12.13
N ASP A 562 -32.33 11.78 12.57
CA ASP A 562 -31.25 12.77 12.65
C ASP A 562 -30.35 12.53 13.88
N PHE A 563 -29.26 13.31 14.00
CA PHE A 563 -28.33 13.23 15.13
C PHE A 563 -28.96 13.55 16.50
N ASN A 564 -30.16 14.13 16.54
CA ASN A 564 -30.92 14.40 17.75
C ASN A 564 -31.97 13.30 18.03
N GLY A 565 -32.04 12.27 17.20
CA GLY A 565 -32.95 11.14 17.35
C GLY A 565 -34.36 11.35 16.78
N ASN A 566 -34.60 12.45 16.06
CA ASN A 566 -35.89 12.74 15.44
C ASN A 566 -36.05 11.95 14.16
N GLN A 567 -37.23 11.39 13.93
CA GLN A 567 -37.53 10.63 12.73
C GLN A 567 -37.69 11.55 11.51
N ILE A 568 -37.04 11.19 10.41
CA ILE A 568 -37.09 11.87 9.11
C ILE A 568 -37.68 10.89 8.09
N ASN A 569 -38.49 11.41 7.16
CA ASN A 569 -39.14 10.62 6.10
C ASN A 569 -38.23 10.48 4.88
#